data_AF-A0A3D0NCZ9-F1
#
_entry.id   AF-A0A3D0NCZ9-F1
#
_cell.length_a   1.000
_cell.length_b   1.000
_cell.length_c   1.000
_cell.angle_alpha   90.00
_cell.angle_beta   90.00
_cell.angle_gamma   90.00
#
_symmetry.space_group_name_H-M   'P 1'
#
loop_
_entity.id
_entity.type
_entity.pdbx_description
1 polymer ?
#
loop_
_entity_poly.entity_id
_entity_poly.type
_entity_poly.pdbx_seq_one_letter_code
_entity_poly.pdbx_strand_id
1 'polypeptide(L)'
;MNPLHLIFTSYAEKYGLTIQSERSFKLHTKQIETGTLYAFDPLELPSPDQLFELTSLLGFNETTNVSIARNLSDANLIGVSIPDLEQTPGCNFYLEFWDKVCQTVRSPNYRDEALLMYLGYKLKTNKNTIVDNYYCQPLITPTEITNRIGQLYTSPADQTLLNLIQKLILEASTMISNRDSFIYLEVENENSGRRSFDVNLYKADLDFNRINDPISQILKQFELAPDSLERLDEQNTLGPLGHISGGINYKGEPFLSIYFETTQ
;
A
#
# COMPACT_ATOMS: atom_id res chain seq x y z
N MET A 1 3.24 20.47 -7.08
CA MET A 1 2.74 19.63 -5.98
C MET A 1 1.24 19.48 -6.17
N ASN A 2 0.72 18.27 -6.10
CA ASN A 2 -0.71 17.99 -6.28
C ASN A 2 -1.55 18.74 -5.22
N PRO A 3 -2.59 19.50 -5.60
CA PRO A 3 -3.40 20.29 -4.67
C PRO A 3 -4.14 19.44 -3.62
N LEU A 4 -4.35 18.14 -3.89
CA LEU A 4 -4.98 17.23 -2.93
C LEU A 4 -4.18 17.09 -1.63
N HIS A 5 -2.85 17.22 -1.68
CA HIS A 5 -2.04 17.23 -0.45
C HIS A 5 -2.46 18.38 0.46
N LEU A 6 -2.55 19.60 -0.07
CA LEU A 6 -2.94 20.77 0.70
C LEU A 6 -4.37 20.65 1.23
N ILE A 7 -5.30 20.13 0.42
CA ILE A 7 -6.68 19.88 0.84
C ILE A 7 -6.71 18.92 2.03
N PHE A 8 -6.00 17.79 1.93
CA PHE A 8 -5.96 16.79 2.99
C PHE A 8 -5.29 17.33 4.26
N THR A 9 -4.13 17.96 4.16
CA THR A 9 -3.40 18.45 5.33
C THR A 9 -4.13 19.61 6.02
N SER A 10 -4.75 20.52 5.26
CA SER A 10 -5.57 21.60 5.83
C SER A 10 -6.82 21.04 6.53
N TYR A 11 -7.40 19.98 5.98
CA TYR A 11 -8.52 19.28 6.60
C TYR A 11 -8.09 18.60 7.91
N ALA A 12 -6.94 17.91 7.90
CA ALA A 12 -6.38 17.28 9.10
C ALA A 12 -6.09 18.32 10.19
N GLU A 13 -5.49 19.46 9.84
CA GLU A 13 -5.22 20.56 10.78
C GLU A 13 -6.52 21.16 11.34
N LYS A 14 -7.51 21.42 10.49
CA LYS A 14 -8.84 21.95 10.89
C LYS A 14 -9.50 21.10 11.97
N TYR A 15 -9.34 19.78 11.91
CA TYR A 15 -9.98 18.84 12.82
C TYR A 15 -9.03 18.25 13.87
N GLY A 16 -7.76 18.67 13.89
CA GLY A 16 -6.77 18.21 14.85
C GLY A 16 -6.43 16.72 14.72
N LEU A 17 -6.43 16.18 13.50
CA LEU A 17 -6.11 14.77 13.25
C LEU A 17 -4.61 14.51 13.41
N THR A 18 -4.27 13.42 14.09
CA THR A 18 -2.91 12.90 14.17
C THR A 18 -2.62 12.10 12.91
N ILE A 19 -1.83 12.68 12.01
CA ILE A 19 -1.48 12.02 10.74
C ILE A 19 -0.15 11.28 10.85
N GLN A 20 -0.15 10.05 10.36
CA GLN A 20 1.05 9.31 9.98
C GLN A 20 1.23 9.41 8.48
N SER A 21 2.47 9.30 7.99
CA SER A 21 2.72 9.35 6.55
C SER A 21 3.84 8.44 6.09
N GLU A 22 3.71 8.00 4.86
CA GLU A 22 4.70 7.19 4.14
C GLU A 22 4.95 7.75 2.74
N ARG A 23 6.21 7.63 2.29
CA ARG A 23 6.58 7.90 0.91
C ARG A 23 6.43 6.63 0.10
N SER A 24 5.71 6.74 -1.00
CA SER A 24 5.47 5.64 -1.94
C SER A 24 6.17 5.90 -3.26
N PHE A 25 6.78 4.84 -3.79
CA PHE A 25 7.48 4.85 -5.07
C PHE A 25 7.01 3.69 -5.92
N LYS A 26 6.17 3.99 -6.91
CA LYS A 26 5.59 2.99 -7.80
C LYS A 26 6.36 2.94 -9.12
N LEU A 27 7.03 1.82 -9.31
CA LEU A 27 7.94 1.51 -10.41
C LEU A 27 7.17 0.90 -11.58
N HIS A 28 7.39 1.48 -12.74
CA HIS A 28 6.99 1.01 -14.05
C HIS A 28 8.21 1.03 -14.98
N THR A 29 8.16 0.31 -16.10
CA THR A 29 9.23 0.36 -17.08
C THR A 29 9.49 1.80 -17.51
N LYS A 30 10.70 2.31 -17.25
CA LYS A 30 11.19 3.68 -17.53
C LYS A 30 10.49 4.81 -16.77
N GLN A 31 9.66 4.50 -15.78
CA GLN A 31 8.89 5.51 -15.05
C GLN A 31 8.79 5.21 -13.55
N ILE A 32 8.90 6.25 -12.74
CA ILE A 32 8.59 6.21 -11.30
C ILE A 32 7.45 7.19 -11.05
N GLU A 33 6.41 6.71 -10.38
CA GLU A 33 5.37 7.54 -9.79
C GLU A 33 5.65 7.68 -8.30
N THR A 34 5.68 8.91 -7.80
CA THR A 34 5.87 9.20 -6.38
C THR A 34 4.57 9.71 -5.76
N GLY A 35 4.39 9.44 -4.47
CA GLY A 35 3.24 9.92 -3.72
C GLY A 35 3.40 9.75 -2.23
N THR A 36 2.42 10.25 -1.48
CA THR A 36 2.35 10.11 -0.03
C THR A 36 1.11 9.32 0.35
N LEU A 37 1.26 8.32 1.21
CA LEU A 37 0.14 7.69 1.91
C LEU A 37 0.02 8.35 3.29
N TYR A 38 -1.12 8.96 3.56
CA TYR A 38 -1.46 9.46 4.88
C TYR A 38 -2.33 8.46 5.60
N ALA A 39 -2.19 8.33 6.92
CA ALA A 39 -3.06 7.51 7.74
C ALA A 39 -3.48 8.24 9.01
N PHE A 40 -4.71 8.00 9.47
CA PHE A 40 -5.24 8.55 10.73
C PHE A 40 -6.31 7.62 11.32
N ASP A 41 -6.53 7.73 12.63
CA ASP A 41 -7.54 6.93 13.34
C ASP A 41 -8.95 7.52 13.06
N PRO A 42 -9.91 6.70 12.56
CA PRO A 42 -11.28 7.16 12.33
C PRO A 42 -11.98 7.70 13.58
N LEU A 43 -11.58 7.30 14.80
CA LEU A 43 -12.13 7.78 16.06
C LEU A 43 -11.77 9.24 16.37
N GLU A 44 -10.74 9.80 15.71
CA GLU A 44 -10.39 11.22 15.84
C GLU A 44 -11.37 12.12 15.07
N LEU A 45 -12.20 11.57 14.18
CA LEU A 45 -13.24 12.33 13.50
C LEU A 45 -14.38 12.68 14.46
N PRO A 46 -14.79 13.97 14.57
CA PRO A 46 -15.85 14.37 15.48
C PRO A 46 -17.22 13.72 15.19
N SER A 47 -17.51 13.40 13.93
CA SER A 47 -18.71 12.70 13.51
C SER A 47 -18.56 12.07 12.12
N PRO A 48 -19.48 11.17 11.70
CA PRO A 48 -19.49 10.61 10.35
C PRO A 48 -19.63 11.65 9.22
N ASP A 49 -20.23 12.82 9.50
CA ASP A 49 -20.40 13.88 8.48
C ASP A 49 -19.06 14.47 8.04
N GLN A 50 -18.06 14.52 8.96
CA GLN A 50 -16.71 14.95 8.63
C GLN A 50 -16.05 14.00 7.62
N LEU A 51 -16.27 12.69 7.73
CA LEU A 51 -15.77 11.77 6.73
C LEU A 51 -16.36 12.05 5.34
N PHE A 52 -17.65 12.35 5.27
CA PHE A 52 -18.32 12.71 4.02
C PHE A 52 -17.80 14.03 3.44
N GLU A 53 -17.51 15.02 4.30
CA GLU A 53 -16.83 16.27 3.89
C GLU A 53 -15.47 15.94 3.26
N LEU A 54 -14.64 15.16 3.94
CA LEU A 54 -13.31 14.76 3.44
C LEU A 54 -13.40 14.06 2.09
N THR A 55 -14.19 13.00 1.96
CA THR A 55 -14.26 12.22 0.72
C THR A 55 -14.84 13.05 -0.43
N SER A 56 -15.77 13.96 -0.14
CA SER A 56 -16.30 14.91 -1.13
C SER A 56 -15.24 15.93 -1.56
N LEU A 57 -14.44 16.47 -0.63
CA LEU A 57 -13.33 17.38 -0.94
C LEU A 57 -12.25 16.69 -1.80
N LEU A 58 -12.03 15.40 -1.57
CA LEU A 58 -11.13 14.56 -2.38
C LEU A 58 -11.72 14.20 -3.76
N GLY A 59 -12.99 14.50 -4.00
CA GLY A 59 -13.65 14.33 -5.30
C GLY A 59 -14.41 13.02 -5.49
N PHE A 60 -14.62 12.23 -4.43
CA PHE A 60 -15.46 11.04 -4.49
C PHE A 60 -16.94 11.41 -4.65
N ASN A 61 -17.68 10.59 -5.39
CA ASN A 61 -19.11 10.79 -5.62
C ASN A 61 -19.96 10.22 -4.46
N GLU A 62 -21.24 10.61 -4.43
CA GLU A 62 -22.17 10.21 -3.37
C GLU A 62 -22.29 8.69 -3.21
N THR A 63 -22.37 7.93 -4.31
CA THR A 63 -22.43 6.46 -4.28
C THR A 63 -21.20 5.86 -3.59
N THR A 64 -20.02 6.41 -3.86
CA THR A 64 -18.78 5.98 -3.22
C THR A 64 -18.78 6.34 -1.74
N ASN A 65 -19.18 7.56 -1.39
CA ASN A 65 -19.26 8.00 -0.01
C ASN A 65 -20.20 7.13 0.83
N VAL A 66 -21.35 6.74 0.27
CA VAL A 66 -22.28 5.80 0.93
C VAL A 66 -21.63 4.44 1.15
N SER A 67 -20.83 3.94 0.20
CA SER A 67 -20.08 2.69 0.38
C SER A 67 -19.03 2.79 1.46
N ILE A 68 -18.26 3.89 1.50
CA ILE A 68 -17.26 4.15 2.55
C ILE A 68 -17.95 4.19 3.93
N ALA A 69 -19.02 4.98 4.07
CA ALA A 69 -19.74 5.14 5.33
C ALA A 69 -20.31 3.82 5.89
N ARG A 70 -20.77 2.91 5.02
CA ARG A 70 -21.27 1.59 5.43
C ARG A 70 -20.22 0.70 6.07
N ASN A 71 -18.95 0.89 5.73
CA ASN A 71 -17.84 0.07 6.22
C ASN A 71 -17.05 0.76 7.35
N LEU A 72 -17.32 2.04 7.61
CA LEU A 72 -16.55 2.84 8.57
C LEU A 72 -16.58 2.28 9.99
N SER A 73 -17.71 1.73 10.44
CA SER A 73 -17.85 1.24 11.82
C SER A 73 -16.91 0.09 12.16
N ASP A 74 -16.46 -0.64 11.14
CA ASP A 74 -15.55 -1.76 11.29
C ASP A 74 -14.08 -1.33 11.11
N ALA A 75 -13.84 -0.12 10.60
CA ALA A 75 -12.50 0.36 10.28
C ALA A 75 -11.77 0.91 11.51
N ASN A 76 -10.49 0.56 11.67
CA ASN A 76 -9.63 1.05 12.75
C ASN A 76 -8.51 1.98 12.25
N LEU A 77 -8.35 2.13 10.92
CA LEU A 77 -7.45 3.09 10.31
C LEU A 77 -8.03 3.55 8.97
N ILE A 78 -7.89 4.85 8.68
CA ILE A 78 -8.19 5.42 7.37
C ILE A 78 -6.88 5.78 6.69
N GLY A 79 -6.71 5.35 5.44
CA GLY A 79 -5.58 5.73 4.59
C GLY A 79 -6.00 6.63 3.42
N VAL A 80 -5.17 7.61 3.05
CA VAL A 80 -5.35 8.44 1.85
C VAL A 80 -4.03 8.50 1.08
N SER A 81 -3.97 7.88 -0.09
CA SER A 81 -2.80 7.93 -0.97
C SER A 81 -2.98 9.00 -2.04
N ILE A 82 -2.04 9.94 -2.09
CA ILE A 82 -2.05 11.09 -2.99
C ILE A 82 -0.74 11.10 -3.79
N PRO A 83 -0.78 11.04 -5.13
CA PRO A 83 0.40 11.21 -5.98
C PRO A 83 0.96 12.63 -5.91
N ASP A 84 2.28 12.80 -5.94
CA ASP A 84 2.91 14.13 -5.81
C ASP A 84 2.69 15.04 -7.03
N LEU A 85 2.62 14.43 -8.22
CA LEU A 85 2.46 15.13 -9.48
C LEU A 85 0.98 15.42 -9.74
N GLU A 86 0.67 16.69 -10.02
CA GLU A 86 -0.70 17.17 -10.30
C GLU A 86 -1.33 16.51 -11.53
N GLN A 87 -0.50 16.15 -12.52
CA GLN A 87 -0.97 15.47 -13.73
C GLN A 87 -1.40 14.03 -13.48
N THR A 88 -1.03 13.46 -12.32
CA THR A 88 -1.44 12.10 -11.94
C THR A 88 -2.85 12.16 -11.37
N PRO A 89 -3.81 11.46 -11.98
CA PRO A 89 -5.20 11.66 -11.64
C PRO A 89 -5.64 10.93 -10.37
N GLY A 90 -6.36 11.66 -9.53
CA GLY A 90 -7.10 11.12 -8.40
C GLY A 90 -6.26 10.83 -7.15
N CYS A 91 -6.93 10.24 -6.17
CA CYS A 91 -6.33 9.70 -4.95
C CYS A 91 -6.95 8.33 -4.67
N ASN A 92 -6.34 7.58 -3.74
CA ASN A 92 -6.93 6.36 -3.21
C ASN A 92 -7.32 6.58 -1.75
N PHE A 93 -8.48 6.07 -1.35
CA PHE A 93 -8.98 6.11 0.01
C PHE A 93 -9.09 4.68 0.54
N TYR A 94 -8.57 4.40 1.73
CA TYR A 94 -8.48 3.07 2.30
C TYR A 94 -9.20 3.00 3.64
N LEU A 95 -9.91 1.90 3.86
CA LEU A 95 -10.42 1.50 5.17
C LEU A 95 -9.70 0.23 5.58
N GLU A 96 -9.06 0.25 6.75
CA GLU A 96 -8.38 -0.91 7.35
C GLU A 96 -9.25 -1.57 8.42
N PHE A 97 -9.28 -2.91 8.45
CA PHE A 97 -10.07 -3.73 9.39
C PHE A 97 -9.18 -4.66 10.24
N TRP A 98 -7.98 -4.23 10.61
CA TRP A 98 -6.99 -5.04 11.32
C TRP A 98 -7.51 -5.61 12.65
N ASP A 99 -8.28 -4.84 13.41
CA ASP A 99 -8.83 -5.33 14.68
C ASP A 99 -9.76 -6.52 14.48
N LYS A 100 -10.58 -6.48 13.42
CA LYS A 100 -11.49 -7.57 13.01
C LYS A 100 -10.70 -8.80 12.54
N VAL A 101 -9.63 -8.61 11.78
CA VAL A 101 -8.71 -9.68 11.40
C VAL A 101 -8.11 -10.34 12.64
N CYS A 102 -7.53 -9.54 13.54
CA CYS A 102 -6.95 -10.01 14.80
C CYS A 102 -7.94 -10.78 15.67
N GLN A 103 -9.16 -10.26 15.83
CA GLN A 103 -10.22 -10.92 16.60
C GLN A 103 -10.56 -12.29 15.98
N THR A 104 -10.67 -12.35 14.66
CA THR A 104 -11.02 -13.57 13.94
C THR A 104 -9.91 -14.62 14.05
N VAL A 105 -8.65 -14.24 13.83
CA VAL A 105 -7.48 -15.15 13.92
C VAL A 105 -7.29 -15.70 15.33
N ARG A 106 -7.62 -14.92 16.37
CA ARG A 106 -7.54 -15.37 17.77
C ARG A 106 -8.71 -16.27 18.18
N SER A 107 -9.74 -16.41 17.36
CA SER A 107 -10.88 -17.28 17.64
C SER A 107 -10.46 -18.76 17.60
N PRO A 108 -10.91 -19.61 18.54
CA PRO A 108 -10.62 -21.05 18.49
C PRO A 108 -11.22 -21.76 17.29
N ASN A 109 -12.13 -21.09 16.56
CA ASN A 109 -12.79 -21.61 15.37
C ASN A 109 -12.15 -21.14 14.06
N TYR A 110 -11.04 -20.40 14.10
CA TYR A 110 -10.35 -19.97 12.89
C TYR A 110 -9.91 -21.18 12.04
N ARG A 111 -10.06 -21.07 10.71
CA ARG A 111 -9.87 -22.18 9.75
C ARG A 111 -8.85 -21.87 8.65
N ASP A 112 -7.84 -21.06 8.96
CA ASP A 112 -6.78 -20.69 8.01
C ASP A 112 -7.33 -20.10 6.70
N GLU A 113 -8.43 -19.34 6.80
CA GLU A 113 -9.08 -18.66 5.68
C GLU A 113 -8.56 -17.22 5.49
N ALA A 114 -8.64 -16.74 4.25
CA ALA A 114 -8.32 -15.36 3.91
C ALA A 114 -9.34 -14.38 4.51
N LEU A 115 -8.88 -13.27 5.05
CA LEU A 115 -9.72 -12.29 5.75
C LEU A 115 -9.59 -10.91 5.10
N LEU A 116 -10.71 -10.25 4.83
CA LEU A 116 -10.69 -8.87 4.31
C LEU A 116 -10.02 -7.95 5.32
N MET A 117 -8.90 -7.34 4.92
CA MET A 117 -8.11 -6.42 5.75
C MET A 117 -8.21 -4.98 5.27
N TYR A 118 -8.33 -4.73 3.96
CA TYR A 118 -8.60 -3.38 3.45
C TYR A 118 -9.66 -3.35 2.35
N LEU A 119 -10.39 -2.23 2.30
CA LEU A 119 -11.09 -1.76 1.11
C LEU A 119 -10.35 -0.54 0.56
N GLY A 120 -9.93 -0.59 -0.70
CA GLY A 120 -9.26 0.52 -1.39
C GLY A 120 -10.12 1.14 -2.49
N TYR A 121 -10.58 2.37 -2.28
CA TYR A 121 -11.37 3.16 -3.22
C TYR A 121 -10.44 4.04 -4.06
N LYS A 122 -10.30 3.74 -5.35
CA LYS A 122 -9.39 4.43 -6.28
C LYS A 122 -10.16 5.37 -7.19
N LEU A 123 -9.99 6.67 -6.99
CA LEU A 123 -10.62 7.69 -7.82
C LEU A 123 -9.91 7.80 -9.18
N LYS A 124 -10.67 7.75 -10.28
CA LYS A 124 -10.17 7.94 -11.65
C LYS A 124 -10.42 9.36 -12.14
N THR A 125 -9.74 9.76 -13.22
CA THR A 125 -9.90 11.07 -13.91
C THR A 125 -11.36 11.44 -14.19
N ASN A 126 -12.17 10.46 -14.56
CA ASN A 126 -13.58 10.64 -14.91
C ASN A 126 -14.53 10.61 -13.70
N LYS A 127 -14.00 10.70 -12.47
CA LYS A 127 -14.74 10.58 -11.20
C LYS A 127 -15.40 9.22 -10.97
N ASN A 128 -15.04 8.20 -11.76
CA ASN A 128 -15.40 6.83 -11.42
C ASN A 128 -14.49 6.33 -10.32
N THR A 129 -15.05 5.52 -9.43
CA THR A 129 -14.31 4.84 -8.38
C THR A 129 -14.18 3.38 -8.73
N ILE A 130 -12.98 2.85 -8.55
CA ILE A 130 -12.72 1.41 -8.57
C ILE A 130 -12.45 0.95 -7.14
N VAL A 131 -13.05 -0.16 -6.71
CA VAL A 131 -12.83 -0.72 -5.38
C VAL A 131 -11.96 -1.97 -5.49
N ASP A 132 -10.89 -2.01 -4.71
CA ASP A 132 -10.01 -3.16 -4.53
C ASP A 132 -10.22 -3.76 -3.14
N ASN A 133 -10.31 -5.09 -3.08
CA ASN A 133 -10.38 -5.86 -1.84
C ASN A 133 -8.98 -6.40 -1.52
N TYR A 134 -8.51 -6.18 -0.30
CA TYR A 134 -7.21 -6.67 0.16
C TYR A 134 -7.46 -7.76 1.20
N TYR A 135 -7.16 -9.00 0.83
CA TYR A 135 -7.35 -10.17 1.68
C TYR A 135 -6.04 -10.57 2.34
N CYS A 136 -6.00 -10.50 3.66
CA CYS A 136 -4.91 -11.02 4.47
C CYS A 136 -4.92 -12.55 4.46
N GLN A 137 -3.76 -13.15 4.21
CA GLN A 137 -3.50 -14.56 4.48
C GLN A 137 -2.71 -14.62 5.80
N PRO A 138 -3.37 -14.78 6.95
CA PRO A 138 -2.69 -14.64 8.24
C PRO A 138 -1.85 -15.89 8.55
N LEU A 139 -0.85 -15.71 9.42
CA LEU A 139 0.00 -16.77 9.96
C LEU A 139 0.83 -17.57 8.95
N ILE A 140 0.90 -17.15 7.69
CA ILE A 140 1.76 -17.78 6.69
C ILE A 140 3.24 -17.38 6.87
N THR A 141 4.12 -18.32 6.55
CA THR A 141 5.57 -18.15 6.63
C THR A 141 6.12 -17.30 5.48
N PRO A 142 7.32 -16.69 5.63
CA PRO A 142 8.00 -16.01 4.53
C PRO A 142 8.16 -16.87 3.28
N THR A 143 8.42 -18.17 3.44
CA THR A 143 8.48 -19.11 2.30
C THR A 143 7.14 -19.23 1.59
N GLU A 144 6.03 -19.37 2.33
CA GLU A 144 4.69 -19.39 1.74
C GLU A 144 4.35 -18.07 1.05
N ILE A 145 4.70 -16.92 1.63
CA ILE A 145 4.58 -15.60 0.98
C ILE A 145 5.29 -15.60 -0.37
N THR A 146 6.57 -16.01 -0.41
CA THR A 146 7.35 -16.02 -1.66
C THR A 146 6.77 -16.99 -2.71
N ASN A 147 6.23 -18.14 -2.29
CA ASN A 147 5.59 -19.10 -3.18
C ASN A 147 4.31 -18.53 -3.80
N ARG A 148 3.48 -17.85 -3.00
CA ARG A 148 2.23 -17.23 -3.48
C ARG A 148 2.51 -16.08 -4.43
N ILE A 149 3.49 -15.22 -4.12
CA ILE A 149 3.96 -14.18 -5.05
C ILE A 149 4.45 -14.82 -6.36
N GLY A 150 5.17 -15.94 -6.30
CA GLY A 150 5.63 -16.66 -7.50
C GLY A 150 4.50 -17.11 -8.43
N GLN A 151 3.30 -17.39 -7.91
CA GLN A 151 2.13 -17.75 -8.72
C GLN A 151 1.55 -16.57 -9.51
N LEU A 152 1.92 -15.33 -9.17
CA LEU A 152 1.50 -14.12 -9.87
C LEU A 152 2.32 -13.87 -11.13
N TYR A 153 3.61 -14.19 -11.10
CA TYR A 153 4.57 -13.94 -12.17
C TYR A 153 4.80 -15.20 -13.02
N THR A 154 3.91 -15.43 -13.98
CA THR A 154 3.95 -16.64 -14.83
C THR A 154 4.85 -16.50 -16.06
N SER A 155 5.23 -15.28 -16.43
CA SER A 155 6.07 -15.02 -17.61
C SER A 155 7.56 -15.27 -17.29
N PRO A 156 8.31 -15.96 -18.17
CA PRO A 156 9.76 -16.07 -18.04
C PRO A 156 10.49 -14.71 -18.00
N ALA A 157 9.92 -13.68 -18.63
CA ALA A 157 10.50 -12.34 -18.64
C ALA A 157 10.51 -11.68 -17.24
N ASP A 158 9.59 -12.07 -16.36
CA ASP A 158 9.45 -11.46 -15.04
C ASP A 158 10.26 -12.19 -13.95
N GLN A 159 10.91 -13.31 -14.29
CA GLN A 159 11.58 -14.17 -13.31
C GLN A 159 12.71 -13.48 -12.57
N THR A 160 13.44 -12.58 -13.24
CA THR A 160 14.50 -11.80 -12.58
C THR A 160 13.92 -10.88 -11.51
N LEU A 161 12.82 -10.18 -11.81
CA LEU A 161 12.13 -9.33 -10.85
C LEU A 161 11.54 -10.15 -9.69
N LEU A 162 10.90 -11.28 -9.99
CA LEU A 162 10.37 -12.19 -8.98
C LEU A 162 11.48 -12.64 -8.01
N ASN A 163 12.62 -13.09 -8.53
CA ASN A 163 13.74 -13.54 -7.71
C ASN A 163 14.26 -12.42 -6.79
N LEU A 164 14.29 -11.17 -7.26
CA LEU A 164 14.70 -10.02 -6.44
C LEU A 164 13.69 -9.72 -5.32
N ILE A 165 12.39 -9.76 -5.62
CA ILE A 165 11.32 -9.57 -4.62
C ILE A 165 11.38 -10.68 -3.56
N GLN A 166 11.49 -11.94 -3.97
CA GLN A 166 11.58 -13.08 -3.05
C GLN A 166 12.84 -12.99 -2.19
N LYS A 167 13.97 -12.63 -2.78
CA LYS A 167 15.22 -12.42 -2.04
C LYS A 167 15.06 -11.33 -0.98
N LEU A 168 14.47 -10.17 -1.31
CA LEU A 168 14.23 -9.09 -0.37
C LEU A 168 13.35 -9.55 0.81
N ILE A 169 12.27 -10.28 0.55
CA ILE A 169 11.37 -10.80 1.60
C ILE A 169 12.10 -11.81 2.49
N LEU A 170 12.90 -12.71 1.91
CA LEU A 170 13.65 -13.70 2.67
C LEU A 170 14.75 -13.03 3.51
N GLU A 171 15.47 -12.05 2.96
CA GLU A 171 16.45 -11.25 3.70
C GLU A 171 15.79 -10.50 4.87
N ALA A 172 14.67 -9.82 4.62
CA ALA A 172 13.88 -9.16 5.66
C ALA A 172 13.48 -10.15 6.77
N SER A 173 13.12 -11.39 6.41
CA SER A 173 12.69 -12.37 7.42
C SER A 173 13.81 -12.84 8.35
N THR A 174 15.09 -12.66 7.96
CA THR A 174 16.22 -12.93 8.87
C THR A 174 16.37 -11.89 9.98
N MET A 175 15.65 -10.76 9.89
CA MET A 175 15.76 -9.62 10.81
C MET A 175 14.67 -9.62 11.89
N ILE A 176 13.63 -10.43 11.73
CA ILE A 176 12.50 -10.47 12.66
C ILE A 176 12.65 -11.62 13.67
N SER A 177 11.97 -11.51 14.81
CA SER A 177 11.97 -12.59 15.79
C SER A 177 11.15 -13.79 15.28
N ASN A 178 11.46 -15.01 15.76
CA ASN A 178 10.66 -16.21 15.43
C ASN A 178 9.19 -16.14 15.88
N ARG A 179 8.81 -15.13 16.67
CA ARG A 179 7.43 -14.89 17.10
C ARG A 179 6.70 -13.87 16.23
N ASP A 180 7.42 -13.24 15.31
CA ASP A 180 6.89 -12.27 14.37
C ASP A 180 6.59 -12.92 13.03
N SER A 181 5.56 -12.39 12.38
CA SER A 181 5.21 -12.67 11.00
C SER A 181 5.03 -11.36 10.26
N PHE A 182 5.30 -11.39 8.96
CA PHE A 182 4.85 -10.33 8.05
C PHE A 182 3.35 -10.44 7.84
N ILE A 183 2.74 -9.31 7.44
CA ILE A 183 1.35 -9.30 6.97
C ILE A 183 1.42 -9.39 5.45
N TYR A 184 0.80 -10.42 4.89
CA TYR A 184 0.70 -10.64 3.45
C TYR A 184 -0.74 -10.46 3.00
N LEU A 185 -0.93 -9.66 1.95
CA LEU A 185 -2.22 -9.39 1.36
C LEU A 185 -2.23 -9.84 -0.11
N GLU A 186 -3.33 -10.44 -0.52
CA GLU A 186 -3.69 -10.62 -1.92
C GLU A 186 -4.74 -9.58 -2.29
N VAL A 187 -4.53 -8.88 -3.40
CA VAL A 187 -5.42 -7.82 -3.85
C VAL A 187 -6.23 -8.31 -5.02
N GLU A 188 -7.54 -8.31 -4.83
CA GLU A 188 -8.51 -8.66 -5.85
C GLU A 188 -9.34 -7.44 -6.25
N ASN A 189 -9.62 -7.38 -7.55
CA ASN A 189 -10.56 -6.44 -8.11
C ASN A 189 -11.51 -7.22 -9.00
N GLU A 190 -12.80 -7.25 -8.63
CA GLU A 190 -13.83 -8.10 -9.25
C GLU A 190 -13.97 -7.91 -10.78
N ASN A 191 -13.39 -6.85 -11.36
CA ASN A 191 -13.62 -6.46 -12.75
C ASN A 191 -12.36 -6.30 -13.63
N SER A 192 -11.15 -6.49 -13.10
CA SER A 192 -9.93 -6.11 -13.85
C SER A 192 -8.99 -7.26 -14.21
N GLY A 193 -9.18 -8.46 -13.65
CA GLY A 193 -8.25 -9.58 -13.81
C GLY A 193 -6.84 -9.31 -13.25
N ARG A 194 -6.61 -8.13 -12.65
CA ARG A 194 -5.38 -7.77 -11.96
C ARG A 194 -5.24 -8.66 -10.73
N ARG A 195 -4.04 -9.20 -10.55
CA ARG A 195 -3.63 -9.86 -9.32
C ARG A 195 -2.39 -9.17 -8.81
N SER A 196 -2.46 -8.70 -7.57
CA SER A 196 -1.32 -8.06 -6.90
C SER A 196 -1.22 -8.53 -5.47
N PHE A 197 -0.07 -8.28 -4.87
CA PHE A 197 0.23 -8.57 -3.49
C PHE A 197 0.65 -7.31 -2.75
N ASP A 198 0.59 -7.37 -1.43
CA ASP A 198 1.21 -6.43 -0.50
C ASP A 198 1.91 -7.23 0.62
N VAL A 199 3.09 -6.78 1.05
CA VAL A 199 3.83 -7.37 2.18
C VAL A 199 4.28 -6.25 3.11
N ASN A 200 3.72 -6.22 4.32
CA ASN A 200 4.18 -5.35 5.38
C ASN A 200 5.48 -5.88 5.99
N LEU A 201 6.53 -5.08 5.89
CA LEU A 201 7.90 -5.38 6.29
C LEU A 201 8.39 -4.53 7.47
N TYR A 202 7.56 -3.65 8.06
CA TYR A 202 7.91 -2.77 9.19
C TYR A 202 8.72 -3.47 10.29
N LYS A 203 8.35 -4.70 10.64
CA LYS A 203 9.01 -5.47 11.71
C LYS A 203 10.48 -5.80 11.43
N ALA A 204 10.90 -5.78 10.16
CA ALA A 204 12.27 -6.05 9.77
C ALA A 204 13.21 -4.84 9.98
N ASP A 205 12.66 -3.65 10.24
CA ASP A 205 13.41 -2.40 10.50
C ASP A 205 14.55 -2.18 9.49
N LEU A 206 14.21 -2.33 8.21
CA LEU A 206 15.17 -2.26 7.12
C LEU A 206 15.37 -0.81 6.70
N ASP A 207 16.48 -0.22 7.12
CA ASP A 207 16.91 1.08 6.61
C ASP A 207 17.25 1.05 5.11
N PHE A 208 17.19 2.21 4.46
CA PHE A 208 17.48 2.35 3.02
C PHE A 208 18.88 1.86 2.64
N ASN A 209 19.88 2.07 3.50
CA ASN A 209 21.27 1.68 3.23
C ASN A 209 21.42 0.16 3.09
N ARG A 210 20.70 -0.62 3.90
CA ARG A 210 20.70 -2.09 3.86
C ARG A 210 20.05 -2.65 2.62
N ILE A 211 19.04 -1.96 2.10
CA ILE A 211 18.29 -2.41 0.92
C ILE A 211 18.73 -1.72 -0.37
N ASN A 212 19.72 -0.83 -0.32
CA ASN A 212 20.15 -0.08 -1.50
C ASN A 212 20.57 -1.02 -2.67
N ASP A 213 21.33 -2.07 -2.38
CA ASP A 213 21.76 -3.05 -3.38
C ASP A 213 20.60 -3.82 -4.05
N PRO A 214 19.65 -4.43 -3.31
CA PRO A 214 18.49 -5.07 -3.92
C PRO A 214 17.58 -4.06 -4.63
N ILE A 215 17.36 -2.86 -4.08
CA ILE A 215 16.55 -1.81 -4.73
C ILE A 215 17.20 -1.35 -6.03
N SER A 216 18.51 -1.17 -6.06
CA SER A 216 19.28 -0.85 -7.27
C SER A 216 19.07 -1.88 -8.39
N GLN A 217 19.03 -3.16 -8.04
CA GLN A 217 18.80 -4.24 -9.00
C GLN A 217 17.36 -4.24 -9.51
N ILE A 218 16.39 -3.97 -8.64
CA ILE A 218 14.97 -3.82 -9.00
C ILE A 218 14.80 -2.66 -9.98
N LEU A 219 15.38 -1.49 -9.69
CA LEU A 219 15.30 -0.32 -10.57
C LEU A 219 15.87 -0.60 -11.97
N LYS A 220 16.97 -1.37 -12.05
CA LYS A 220 17.52 -1.84 -13.33
C LYS A 220 16.54 -2.73 -14.10
N GLN A 221 15.76 -3.59 -13.43
CA GLN A 221 14.74 -4.40 -14.10
C GLN A 221 13.62 -3.54 -14.72
N PHE A 222 13.34 -2.39 -14.11
CA PHE A 222 12.41 -1.42 -14.65
C PHE A 222 13.05 -0.45 -15.65
N GLU A 223 14.29 -0.67 -16.11
CA GLU A 223 15.00 0.23 -17.02
C GLU A 223 15.07 1.68 -16.51
N LEU A 224 15.14 1.86 -15.19
CA LEU A 224 15.21 3.17 -14.55
C LEU A 224 16.64 3.68 -14.53
N ALA A 225 16.79 4.99 -14.60
CA ALA A 225 18.10 5.63 -14.65
C ALA A 225 18.86 5.41 -13.33
N PRO A 226 20.20 5.30 -13.33
CA PRO A 226 20.98 5.02 -12.12
C PRO A 226 20.79 6.04 -10.98
N ASP A 227 20.55 7.31 -11.34
CA ASP A 227 20.25 8.42 -10.42
C ASP A 227 18.83 8.33 -9.82
N SER A 228 18.01 7.36 -10.25
CA SER A 228 16.67 7.19 -9.70
C SER A 228 16.69 6.84 -8.22
N LEU A 229 17.73 6.15 -7.72
CA LEU A 229 17.91 5.89 -6.28
C LEU A 229 18.09 7.18 -5.48
N GLU A 230 18.91 8.09 -6.01
CA GLU A 230 19.12 9.40 -5.40
C GLU A 230 17.80 10.17 -5.37
N ARG A 231 16.97 10.06 -6.42
CA ARG A 231 15.60 10.61 -6.44
C ARG A 231 14.65 9.97 -5.43
N LEU A 232 14.86 8.70 -5.04
CA LEU A 232 14.09 8.09 -3.96
C LEU A 232 14.44 8.74 -2.63
N ASP A 233 15.74 8.98 -2.40
CA ASP A 233 16.31 9.42 -1.13
C ASP A 233 16.73 10.91 -1.13
N GLU A 234 16.18 11.71 -2.05
CA GLU A 234 16.72 13.04 -2.42
C GLU A 234 16.68 14.08 -1.27
N GLN A 235 16.09 13.72 -0.14
CA GLN A 235 16.00 14.55 1.06
C GLN A 235 16.44 13.87 2.37
N ASN A 236 16.99 12.64 2.35
CA ASN A 236 17.21 11.81 3.55
C ASN A 236 15.96 11.71 4.47
N THR A 237 14.76 11.81 3.88
CA THR A 237 13.48 11.78 4.62
C THR A 237 12.90 10.38 4.71
N LEU A 238 13.57 9.40 4.10
CA LEU A 238 13.14 8.01 4.13
C LEU A 238 13.55 7.38 5.46
N GLY A 239 12.56 6.98 6.25
CA GLY A 239 12.72 6.08 7.37
C GLY A 239 12.91 4.62 6.91
N PRO A 240 12.66 3.67 7.81
CA PRO A 240 12.67 2.24 7.47
C PRO A 240 11.67 1.89 6.36
N LEU A 241 11.97 0.81 5.63
CA LEU A 241 11.06 0.19 4.68
C LEU A 241 9.79 -0.28 5.41
N GLY A 242 8.66 0.30 5.04
CA GLY A 242 7.36 -0.05 5.58
C GLY A 242 6.79 -1.30 4.92
N HIS A 243 6.48 -1.21 3.63
CA HIS A 243 5.92 -2.33 2.88
C HIS A 243 6.30 -2.30 1.40
N ILE A 244 6.09 -3.42 0.72
CA ILE A 244 6.21 -3.53 -0.74
C ILE A 244 4.91 -4.10 -1.31
N SER A 245 4.47 -3.58 -2.45
CA SER A 245 3.34 -4.16 -3.18
C SER A 245 3.61 -4.26 -4.66
N GLY A 246 3.15 -5.32 -5.31
CA GLY A 246 3.49 -5.56 -6.70
C GLY A 246 2.55 -6.53 -7.36
N GLY A 247 2.81 -6.81 -8.62
CA GLY A 247 2.07 -7.81 -9.38
C GLY A 247 2.05 -7.47 -10.85
N ILE A 248 1.00 -7.95 -11.51
CA ILE A 248 0.79 -7.78 -12.96
C ILE A 248 -0.40 -6.87 -13.17
N ASN A 249 -0.21 -5.80 -13.95
CA ASN A 249 -1.27 -4.85 -14.27
C ASN A 249 -2.24 -5.41 -15.33
N TYR A 250 -3.29 -4.66 -15.66
CA TYR A 250 -4.30 -5.07 -16.66
C TYR A 250 -3.76 -5.20 -18.10
N LYS A 251 -2.56 -4.71 -18.38
CA LYS A 251 -1.85 -4.87 -19.66
C LYS A 251 -0.90 -6.07 -19.67
N GLY A 252 -0.80 -6.81 -18.57
CA GLY A 252 0.16 -7.91 -18.44
C GLY A 252 1.58 -7.46 -18.10
N GLU A 253 1.78 -6.21 -17.67
CA GLU A 253 3.11 -5.67 -17.34
C GLU A 253 3.35 -5.70 -15.82
N PRO A 254 4.57 -6.02 -15.37
CA PRO A 254 4.90 -5.98 -13.95
C PRO A 254 4.90 -4.55 -13.42
N PHE A 255 4.56 -4.41 -12.14
CA PHE A 255 4.81 -3.19 -11.37
C PHE A 255 5.25 -3.57 -9.95
N LEU A 256 5.95 -2.65 -9.30
CA LEU A 256 6.32 -2.76 -7.89
C LEU A 256 6.21 -1.38 -7.25
N SER A 257 5.65 -1.30 -6.05
CA SER A 257 5.56 -0.12 -5.23
C SER A 257 6.32 -0.37 -3.93
N ILE A 258 7.10 0.61 -3.51
CA ILE A 258 7.96 0.52 -2.33
C ILE A 258 7.59 1.69 -1.42
N TYR A 259 7.35 1.39 -0.15
CA TYR A 259 6.85 2.35 0.82
C TYR A 259 7.83 2.48 1.96
N PHE A 260 8.18 3.71 2.29
CA PHE A 260 9.05 4.05 3.40
C PHE A 260 8.30 4.91 4.39
N GLU A 261 8.53 4.66 5.68
CA GLU A 261 8.08 5.59 6.71
C GLU A 261 8.70 6.98 6.45
N THR A 262 7.97 8.03 6.84
CA THR A 262 8.55 9.38 6.88
C THR A 262 9.05 9.66 8.29
N THR A 263 10.30 10.10 8.41
CA THR A 263 10.79 10.69 9.65
C THR A 263 10.17 12.08 9.81
N GLN A 264 9.35 12.29 10.85
CA GLN A 264 8.84 13.61 11.23
C GLN A 264 9.95 14.48 11.85
#